data_AF-A0A7J5ZY55-F1
#
_entry.id   AF-A0A7J5ZY55-F1
#
_cell.length_a   1.000
_cell.length_b   1.000
_cell.length_c   1.000
_cell.angle_alpha   90.00
_cell.angle_beta   90.00
_cell.angle_gamma   90.00
#
_symmetry.space_group_name_H-M   'P 1'
#
loop_
_entity.id
_entity.type
_entity.pdbx_description
1 polymer ?
#
loop_
_entity_poly.entity_id
_entity_poly.type
_entity_poly.pdbx_seq_one_letter_code
_entity_poly.pdbx_strand_id
1 'polypeptide(L)'
;MQQFLVQLKQEFNITAKGTGAGVLKVVTLYYARPMKSDCTKYDLKVELKKERLVSYPDAQESYKVIIEVLYKDPNRDATMTILDIGLLTGFVVDENDLKDLTSGRDKYIQKFEMDKQLSERGSLIIYVDKEKRCVKFYHPVKKDGALTRLCSDQLDLCQCAEGSDPDVRENVRSFMGHANCRESFGFEEGKSYLIMGLRADLPRIADKLQYILGEQTWIEYWPTREEGQTSVYRDKYIGINGLAQTLTEFGCPS
;
A
#
# COMPACT_ATOMS: atom_id res chain seq x y z
N MET A 1 6.28 17.09 30.47
CA MET A 1 6.79 16.32 29.31
C MET A 1 6.37 17.09 28.07
N GLN A 2 7.27 17.40 27.14
CA GLN A 2 6.97 18.25 25.99
C GLN A 2 7.09 17.41 24.71
N GLN A 3 6.01 17.37 23.93
CA GLN A 3 5.89 16.54 22.74
C GLN A 3 5.77 17.43 21.52
N PHE A 4 6.61 17.19 20.51
CA PHE A 4 6.66 17.95 19.28
C PHE A 4 6.30 17.04 18.11
N LEU A 5 5.33 17.48 17.30
CA LEU A 5 4.99 16.85 16.03
C LEU A 5 5.83 17.50 14.93
N VAL A 6 6.61 16.69 14.23
CA VAL A 6 7.51 17.13 13.15
C VAL A 6 7.11 16.45 11.86
N GLN A 7 6.98 17.21 10.77
CA GLN A 7 6.68 16.65 9.45
C GLN A 7 7.89 15.89 8.90
N LEU A 8 7.66 14.73 8.26
CA LEU A 8 8.71 14.09 7.46
C LEU A 8 9.19 15.05 6.38
N LYS A 9 10.51 15.06 6.14
CA LYS A 9 11.29 15.91 5.20
C LYS A 9 11.85 17.22 5.76
N GLN A 10 11.57 17.63 7.00
CA GLN A 10 12.31 18.74 7.63
C GLN A 10 13.45 18.24 8.52
N GLU A 11 14.68 18.61 8.16
CA GLU A 11 15.82 18.57 9.08
C GLU A 11 15.62 19.62 10.16
N PHE A 12 15.90 19.29 11.43
CA PHE A 12 15.72 20.19 12.55
C PHE A 12 16.82 20.02 13.60
N ASN A 13 17.28 21.15 14.15
CA ASN A 13 18.33 21.19 15.16
C ASN A 13 17.71 21.37 16.56
N ILE A 14 18.06 20.50 17.50
CA ILE A 14 17.66 20.61 18.91
C ILE A 14 18.80 21.28 19.68
N THR A 15 18.49 22.31 20.48
CA THR A 15 19.43 22.90 21.44
C THR A 15 18.78 22.94 22.81
N ALA A 16 19.46 22.40 23.82
CA ALA A 16 19.03 22.38 25.22
C ALA A 16 20.08 23.07 26.11
N LYS A 17 19.64 23.79 27.15
CA LYS A 17 20.50 24.45 28.15
C LYS A 17 19.84 24.39 29.52
N GLY A 18 20.65 24.33 30.57
CA GLY A 18 20.21 24.32 31.98
C GLY A 18 20.69 23.10 32.76
N THR A 19 20.63 23.18 34.08
CA THR A 19 20.99 22.09 35.00
C THR A 19 19.74 21.31 35.42
N GLY A 20 19.50 20.16 34.77
CA GLY A 20 18.38 19.28 35.07
C GLY A 20 18.28 18.11 34.08
N ALA A 21 17.52 17.07 34.43
CA ALA A 21 17.23 15.96 33.55
C ALA A 21 15.88 16.15 32.84
N GLY A 22 15.83 15.90 31.53
CA GLY A 22 14.62 16.02 30.72
C GLY A 22 14.59 14.99 29.60
N VAL A 23 13.39 14.59 29.20
CA VAL A 23 13.16 13.66 28.08
C VAL A 23 12.42 14.39 26.98
N LEU A 24 13.06 14.50 25.81
CA LEU A 24 12.43 14.98 24.58
C LEU A 24 11.90 13.77 23.79
N LYS A 25 10.61 13.81 23.43
CA LYS A 25 10.00 12.78 22.57
C LYS A 25 9.51 13.43 21.28
N VAL A 26 10.26 13.19 20.20
CA VAL A 26 9.83 13.52 18.84
C VAL A 26 8.98 12.36 18.32
N VAL A 27 7.80 12.66 17.81
CA VAL A 27 6.92 11.66 17.18
C VAL A 27 6.50 12.20 15.82
N THR A 28 6.76 11.40 14.79
CA THR A 28 6.29 11.69 13.44
C THR A 28 5.30 10.62 13.01
N LEU A 29 4.09 11.05 12.66
CA LEU A 29 3.03 10.20 12.14
C LEU A 29 3.05 10.23 10.61
N TYR A 30 2.91 9.07 9.98
CA TYR A 30 2.80 8.96 8.52
C TYR A 30 2.06 7.71 8.08
N TYR A 31 1.51 7.79 6.87
CA TYR A 31 0.95 6.64 6.18
C TYR A 31 2.08 5.76 5.64
N ALA A 32 2.47 4.75 6.41
CA ALA A 32 3.31 3.68 5.92
C ALA A 32 2.51 2.79 4.96
N ARG A 33 3.12 2.37 3.83
CA ARG A 33 2.56 1.27 3.04
C ARG A 33 2.52 0.02 3.94
N PRO A 34 1.36 -0.62 4.14
CA PRO A 34 1.31 -1.81 4.96
C PRO A 34 1.98 -2.96 4.19
N MET A 35 3.00 -3.58 4.81
CA MET A 35 3.73 -4.71 4.24
C MET A 35 3.24 -6.00 4.87
N LYS A 36 3.13 -7.07 4.07
CA LYS A 36 2.86 -8.42 4.56
C LYS A 36 4.03 -8.83 5.46
N SER A 37 3.75 -9.24 6.69
CA SER A 37 4.77 -9.68 7.63
C SER A 37 5.02 -11.18 7.55
N ASP A 38 6.26 -11.60 7.72
CA ASP A 38 6.61 -13.00 7.96
C ASP A 38 6.15 -13.41 9.36
N CYS A 39 4.92 -13.93 9.43
CA CYS A 39 4.31 -14.40 10.68
C CYS A 39 4.99 -15.69 11.16
N THR A 40 6.13 -15.50 11.82
CA THR A 40 6.99 -16.57 12.36
C THR A 40 6.38 -17.21 13.60
N LYS A 41 5.80 -16.42 14.51
CA LYS A 41 5.15 -16.88 15.75
C LYS A 41 3.71 -17.37 15.59
N TYR A 42 3.01 -16.99 14.52
CA TYR A 42 1.60 -17.31 14.31
C TYR A 42 1.37 -17.85 12.90
N ASP A 43 0.51 -18.84 12.71
CA ASP A 43 -0.21 -18.98 11.44
C ASP A 43 -1.45 -18.09 11.53
N LEU A 44 -1.58 -17.17 10.57
CA LEU A 44 -2.74 -16.29 10.44
C LEU A 44 -3.27 -16.44 9.03
N LYS A 45 -4.51 -16.88 8.89
CA LYS A 45 -5.23 -16.90 7.62
C LYS A 45 -6.49 -16.06 7.77
N VAL A 46 -6.79 -15.29 6.73
CA VAL A 46 -8.00 -14.49 6.65
C VAL A 46 -8.60 -14.75 5.27
N GLU A 47 -9.86 -15.13 5.25
CA GLU A 47 -10.63 -15.35 4.02
C GLU A 47 -11.93 -14.56 4.11
N LEU A 48 -12.36 -13.96 2.99
CA LEU A 48 -13.62 -13.24 2.90
C LEU A 48 -14.54 -13.96 1.91
N LYS A 49 -15.65 -14.53 2.40
CA LYS A 49 -16.63 -15.25 1.57
C LYS A 49 -17.89 -14.42 1.42
N LYS A 50 -18.36 -14.23 0.19
CA LYS A 50 -19.64 -13.56 -0.09
C LYS A 50 -20.79 -14.44 0.40
N GLU A 51 -21.68 -13.87 1.21
CA GLU A 51 -22.89 -14.55 1.65
C GLU A 51 -24.02 -14.42 0.63
N ARG A 52 -24.96 -15.37 0.66
CA ARG A 52 -26.12 -15.37 -0.26
C ARG A 52 -27.26 -14.47 0.21
N LEU A 53 -27.33 -14.21 1.51
CA LEU A 53 -28.34 -13.39 2.16
C LEU A 53 -27.66 -12.17 2.78
N VAL A 54 -28.35 -11.03 2.73
CA VAL A 54 -27.91 -9.81 3.41
C VAL A 54 -28.38 -9.84 4.87
N SER A 55 -27.51 -9.46 5.79
CA SER A 55 -27.79 -9.45 7.23
C SER A 55 -28.43 -8.14 7.72
N TYR A 56 -28.22 -7.05 6.98
CA TYR A 56 -28.82 -5.73 7.26
C TYR A 56 -29.80 -5.31 6.16
N PRO A 57 -30.93 -4.65 6.50
CA PRO A 57 -31.94 -4.22 5.51
C PRO A 57 -31.40 -3.28 4.42
N ASP A 58 -30.47 -2.38 4.79
CA ASP A 58 -29.88 -1.39 3.89
C ASP A 58 -28.56 -1.87 3.23
N ALA A 59 -28.10 -3.08 3.55
CA ALA A 59 -26.88 -3.63 2.97
C ALA A 59 -27.16 -4.24 1.60
N GLN A 60 -26.39 -3.85 0.58
CA GLN A 60 -26.47 -4.45 -0.75
C GLN A 60 -25.84 -5.85 -0.80
N GLU A 61 -24.80 -6.10 0.01
CA GLU A 61 -24.08 -7.36 0.07
C GLU A 61 -23.61 -7.63 1.50
N SER A 62 -23.62 -8.90 1.93
CA SER A 62 -23.00 -9.36 3.16
C SER A 62 -21.87 -10.33 2.87
N TYR A 63 -20.87 -10.37 3.74
CA TYR A 63 -19.68 -11.21 3.62
C TYR A 63 -19.32 -11.81 4.97
N LYS A 64 -19.02 -13.11 4.99
CA LYS A 64 -18.48 -13.82 6.15
C LYS A 64 -16.96 -13.71 6.14
N VAL A 65 -16.41 -13.03 7.14
CA VAL A 65 -14.97 -13.00 7.42
C VAL A 65 -14.61 -14.26 8.21
N ILE A 66 -13.67 -15.05 7.71
CA ILE A 66 -13.13 -16.23 8.40
C ILE A 66 -11.69 -15.92 8.79
N ILE A 67 -11.39 -15.99 10.07
CA ILE A 67 -10.06 -15.70 10.62
C ILE A 67 -9.59 -16.94 11.38
N GLU A 68 -8.52 -17.57 10.88
CA GLU A 68 -7.85 -18.69 11.56
C GLU A 68 -6.54 -18.17 12.17
N VAL A 69 -6.37 -18.36 13.48
CA VAL A 69 -5.16 -17.98 14.22
C VAL A 69 -4.65 -19.19 14.98
N LEU A 70 -3.38 -19.55 14.76
CA LEU A 70 -2.69 -20.61 15.48
C LEU A 70 -1.33 -20.10 15.95
N TYR A 71 -1.02 -20.25 17.25
CA TYR A 71 0.30 -19.94 17.77
C TYR A 71 1.27 -21.09 17.50
N LYS A 72 2.50 -20.77 17.05
CA LYS A 72 3.50 -21.73 16.58
C LYS A 72 4.54 -22.04 17.66
N ASP A 73 4.08 -22.46 18.84
CA ASP A 73 4.94 -22.92 19.94
C ASP A 73 4.38 -24.26 20.46
N PRO A 74 5.15 -25.36 20.38
CA PRO A 74 4.67 -26.67 20.82
C PRO A 74 4.76 -26.87 22.34
N ASN A 75 5.45 -25.98 23.07
CA ASN A 75 5.74 -26.14 24.50
C ASN A 75 4.95 -25.18 25.39
N ARG A 76 4.34 -24.15 24.79
CA ARG A 76 3.61 -23.11 25.51
C ARG A 76 2.45 -22.60 24.66
N ASP A 77 1.25 -22.64 25.22
CA ASP A 77 0.13 -21.89 24.64
C ASP A 77 0.47 -20.40 24.54
N ALA A 78 -0.15 -19.73 23.57
CA ALA A 78 -0.09 -18.29 23.54
C ALA A 78 -0.64 -17.74 24.86
N THR A 79 0.04 -16.74 25.42
CA THR A 79 -0.70 -15.75 26.19
C THR A 79 -1.70 -15.06 25.25
N MET A 80 -2.58 -14.22 25.78
CA MET A 80 -2.70 -12.82 25.33
C MET A 80 -2.31 -12.62 23.82
N THR A 81 -3.27 -12.59 22.86
CA THR A 81 -3.08 -12.29 21.40
C THR A 81 -4.13 -11.33 20.74
N ILE A 82 -3.89 -10.01 20.58
CA ILE A 82 -4.87 -9.05 19.98
C ILE A 82 -5.02 -9.20 18.47
N LEU A 83 -6.28 -9.22 18.00
CA LEU A 83 -6.63 -9.08 16.58
C LEU A 83 -7.24 -7.69 16.35
N ASP A 84 -6.52 -6.85 15.61
CA ASP A 84 -6.97 -5.54 15.15
C ASP A 84 -7.36 -5.66 13.66
N ILE A 85 -8.66 -5.53 13.38
CA ILE A 85 -9.26 -5.80 12.08
C ILE A 85 -9.76 -4.46 11.50
N GLY A 86 -8.91 -3.83 10.67
CA GLY A 86 -9.30 -2.64 9.91
C GLY A 86 -10.30 -2.99 8.82
N LEU A 87 -11.47 -2.35 8.83
CA LEU A 87 -12.56 -2.67 7.92
C LEU A 87 -12.32 -2.08 6.51
N LEU A 88 -13.04 -2.64 5.53
CA LEU A 88 -13.15 -2.05 4.21
C LEU A 88 -14.14 -0.88 4.25
N THR A 89 -13.87 0.20 3.51
CA THR A 89 -14.79 1.35 3.42
C THR A 89 -16.18 0.93 2.99
N GLY A 90 -17.20 1.36 3.74
CA GLY A 90 -18.61 1.03 3.50
C GLY A 90 -19.09 -0.27 4.17
N PHE A 91 -18.19 -1.06 4.79
CA PHE A 91 -18.58 -2.25 5.54
C PHE A 91 -18.86 -1.93 7.01
N VAL A 92 -19.86 -2.61 7.58
CA VAL A 92 -20.20 -2.58 9.00
C VAL A 92 -20.19 -4.03 9.50
N VAL A 93 -19.76 -4.24 10.75
CA VAL A 93 -19.72 -5.58 11.36
C VAL A 93 -21.08 -5.92 11.94
N ASP A 94 -21.51 -7.17 11.82
CA ASP A 94 -22.70 -7.68 12.49
C ASP A 94 -22.44 -7.85 13.99
N GLU A 95 -23.11 -7.06 14.82
CA GLU A 95 -22.96 -7.15 16.27
C GLU A 95 -23.58 -8.43 16.85
N ASN A 96 -24.50 -9.10 16.15
CA ASN A 96 -25.16 -10.30 16.67
C ASN A 96 -24.19 -11.48 16.64
N ASP A 97 -23.48 -11.67 15.52
CA ASP A 97 -22.38 -12.64 15.40
C ASP A 97 -21.31 -12.42 16.50
N LEU A 98 -20.94 -11.16 16.77
CA LEU A 98 -19.98 -10.83 17.84
C LEU A 98 -20.53 -11.08 19.26
N LYS A 99 -21.83 -10.88 19.48
CA LYS A 99 -22.51 -11.19 20.76
C LYS A 99 -22.55 -12.71 20.98
N ASP A 100 -22.80 -13.50 19.96
CA ASP A 100 -22.79 -14.97 20.06
C ASP A 100 -21.37 -15.49 20.37
N LEU A 101 -20.34 -14.95 19.70
CA LEU A 101 -18.93 -15.32 19.93
C LEU A 101 -18.37 -14.90 21.32
N THR A 102 -19.02 -13.97 22.01
CA THR A 102 -18.63 -13.48 23.37
C THR A 102 -19.49 -14.03 24.51
N SER A 103 -20.78 -14.27 24.25
CA SER A 103 -21.75 -14.73 25.26
C SER A 103 -22.02 -16.23 25.22
N GLY A 104 -21.64 -16.90 24.13
CA GLY A 104 -21.79 -18.34 23.94
C GLY A 104 -21.15 -19.22 25.03
N ARG A 105 -21.53 -20.50 25.02
CA ARG A 105 -21.06 -21.50 25.99
C ARG A 105 -19.56 -21.78 25.82
N ASP A 106 -19.14 -21.89 24.56
CA ASP A 106 -17.73 -21.93 24.15
C ASP A 106 -17.35 -20.52 23.68
N LYS A 107 -16.68 -19.76 24.55
CA LYS A 107 -16.33 -18.36 24.28
C LYS A 107 -15.06 -18.28 23.45
N TYR A 108 -15.18 -17.79 22.23
CA TYR A 108 -14.04 -17.55 21.34
C TYR A 108 -13.44 -16.15 21.50
N ILE A 109 -14.25 -15.18 21.96
CA ILE A 109 -13.84 -13.79 22.16
C ILE A 109 -14.07 -13.39 23.62
N GLN A 110 -13.07 -12.77 24.26
CA GLN A 110 -13.21 -12.26 25.62
C GLN A 110 -13.88 -10.87 25.64
N LYS A 111 -13.49 -9.98 24.72
CA LYS A 111 -14.08 -8.65 24.51
C LYS A 111 -13.87 -8.19 23.06
N PHE A 112 -14.79 -7.41 22.52
CA PHE A 112 -14.58 -6.62 21.31
C PHE A 112 -14.88 -5.14 21.56
N GLU A 113 -14.22 -4.26 20.79
CA GLU A 113 -14.47 -2.81 20.75
C GLU A 113 -14.46 -2.32 19.30
N MET A 114 -15.34 -1.38 18.97
CA MET A 114 -15.39 -0.72 17.65
C MET A 114 -14.72 0.65 17.74
N ASP A 115 -13.53 0.78 17.16
CA ASP A 115 -12.81 2.06 17.14
C ASP A 115 -13.27 2.90 15.93
N LYS A 116 -13.85 4.07 16.24
CA LYS A 116 -14.28 5.08 15.26
C LYS A 116 -13.34 6.29 15.19
N GLN A 117 -12.27 6.33 15.98
CA GLN A 117 -11.36 7.47 16.12
C GLN A 117 -10.00 7.25 15.42
N LEU A 118 -9.53 6.00 15.28
CA LEU A 118 -8.22 5.72 14.68
C LEU A 118 -8.22 5.50 13.15
N SER A 119 -9.39 5.49 12.50
CA SER A 119 -9.49 5.45 11.04
C SER A 119 -10.84 5.95 10.51
N GLU A 120 -10.85 6.66 9.38
CA GLU A 120 -12.07 6.93 8.58
C GLU A 120 -12.78 5.64 8.15
N ARG A 121 -12.09 4.50 8.19
CA ARG A 121 -12.60 3.18 7.79
C ARG A 121 -13.20 2.38 8.94
N GLY A 122 -12.96 2.80 10.19
CA GLY A 122 -13.23 2.03 11.40
C GLY A 122 -12.35 0.79 11.56
N SER A 123 -12.08 0.38 12.80
CA SER A 123 -11.50 -0.94 13.09
C SER A 123 -12.28 -1.67 14.19
N LEU A 124 -12.30 -2.99 14.07
CA LEU A 124 -12.79 -3.90 15.10
C LEU A 124 -11.58 -4.43 15.86
N ILE A 125 -11.49 -4.10 17.15
CA ILE A 125 -10.44 -4.59 18.05
C ILE A 125 -11.02 -5.76 18.84
N ILE A 126 -10.51 -6.95 18.57
CA ILE A 126 -10.86 -8.18 19.30
C ILE A 126 -9.75 -8.50 20.29
N TYR A 127 -10.11 -8.49 21.57
CA TYR A 127 -9.26 -8.93 22.66
C TYR A 127 -9.43 -10.45 22.84
N VAL A 128 -8.67 -11.20 22.07
CA VAL A 128 -7.72 -12.13 22.68
C VAL A 128 -6.47 -11.24 22.94
N ASP A 129 -5.66 -11.38 23.97
CA ASP A 129 -5.28 -10.14 24.69
C ASP A 129 -3.91 -9.37 24.46
N LYS A 130 -2.85 -9.82 23.69
CA LYS A 130 -1.57 -9.12 23.16
C LYS A 130 -0.15 -9.84 23.21
N GLU A 131 0.47 -10.21 22.06
CA GLU A 131 1.97 -10.30 21.84
C GLU A 131 2.38 -9.82 20.39
N LYS A 132 3.52 -10.23 19.79
CA LYS A 132 4.08 -9.62 18.54
C LYS A 132 3.10 -9.51 17.35
N ARG A 133 3.10 -8.36 16.66
CA ARG A 133 2.24 -8.05 15.49
C ARG A 133 2.52 -8.96 14.28
N CYS A 134 1.46 -9.54 13.72
CA CYS A 134 1.40 -10.25 12.44
C CYS A 134 0.30 -9.61 11.59
N VAL A 135 0.54 -9.35 10.30
CA VAL A 135 -0.37 -8.65 9.39
C VAL A 135 -0.66 -9.50 8.15
N LYS A 136 -1.95 -9.69 7.87
CA LYS A 136 -2.49 -10.28 6.63
C LYS A 136 -3.56 -9.35 6.06
N PHE A 137 -3.73 -9.37 4.75
CA PHE A 137 -4.76 -8.62 4.04
C PHE A 137 -5.88 -9.55 3.57
N TYR A 138 -7.06 -8.99 3.35
CA TYR A 138 -8.22 -9.68 2.80
C TYR A 138 -8.93 -8.78 1.80
N HIS A 139 -9.57 -9.35 0.79
CA HIS A 139 -10.21 -8.60 -0.29
C HIS A 139 -11.40 -9.41 -0.85
N PRO A 140 -12.55 -8.80 -1.19
CA PRO A 140 -13.75 -9.53 -1.65
C PRO A 140 -13.54 -10.39 -2.90
N VAL A 141 -12.58 -10.01 -3.74
CA VAL A 141 -12.31 -10.63 -5.05
C VAL A 141 -10.92 -11.30 -5.14
N LYS A 142 -9.95 -10.96 -4.27
CA LYS A 142 -8.54 -11.38 -4.45
C LYS A 142 -8.12 -12.35 -3.37
N LYS A 143 -7.69 -13.56 -3.79
CA LYS A 143 -7.34 -14.67 -2.88
C LYS A 143 -6.14 -14.41 -1.97
N ASP A 144 -5.23 -13.54 -2.37
CA ASP A 144 -4.05 -13.13 -1.60
C ASP A 144 -4.30 -11.89 -0.71
N GLY A 145 -5.47 -11.25 -0.86
CA GLY A 145 -5.88 -10.04 -0.15
C GLY A 145 -5.09 -8.77 -0.50
N ALA A 146 -3.96 -8.89 -1.19
CA ALA A 146 -3.09 -7.78 -1.54
C ALA A 146 -3.60 -7.03 -2.78
N LEU A 147 -3.24 -5.75 -2.88
CA LEU A 147 -3.32 -5.04 -4.15
C LEU A 147 -2.23 -5.57 -5.09
N THR A 148 -2.57 -5.71 -6.37
CA THR A 148 -1.73 -6.40 -7.35
C THR A 148 -0.45 -5.60 -7.55
N ARG A 149 0.71 -6.22 -7.27
CA ARG A 149 2.02 -5.63 -7.53
C ARG A 149 2.30 -5.68 -9.03
N LEU A 150 2.58 -4.53 -9.66
CA LEU A 150 2.90 -4.42 -11.09
C LEU A 150 4.39 -4.64 -11.41
N CYS A 151 5.19 -5.11 -10.43
CA CYS A 151 6.59 -5.45 -10.62
C CYS A 151 6.82 -6.88 -10.13
N SER A 152 7.11 -7.78 -11.06
CA SER A 152 7.68 -9.11 -10.75
C SER A 152 9.18 -8.96 -10.52
N ASP A 153 9.73 -9.74 -9.60
CA ASP A 153 11.17 -9.72 -9.27
C ASP A 153 12.02 -10.56 -10.24
N GLN A 154 11.47 -10.91 -11.41
CA GLN A 154 12.02 -11.92 -12.32
C GLN A 154 11.46 -11.75 -13.76
N LEU A 155 12.03 -10.84 -14.55
CA LEU A 155 12.07 -10.86 -16.03
C LEU A 155 12.94 -9.70 -16.56
N ASP A 156 13.96 -10.02 -17.36
CA ASP A 156 14.98 -9.09 -17.85
C ASP A 156 14.52 -8.29 -19.08
N LEU A 157 14.10 -7.02 -18.91
CA LEU A 157 14.42 -5.89 -19.81
C LEU A 157 13.80 -4.56 -19.32
N CYS A 158 14.59 -3.48 -19.22
CA CYS A 158 14.14 -2.08 -19.14
C CYS A 158 15.25 -1.10 -19.60
N GLN A 159 14.98 -0.30 -20.63
CA GLN A 159 15.82 0.82 -21.16
C GLN A 159 14.86 1.87 -21.78
N CYS A 160 15.04 3.19 -21.71
CA CYS A 160 16.11 4.07 -21.21
C CYS A 160 15.48 5.34 -20.57
N ALA A 161 16.11 5.96 -19.55
CA ALA A 161 16.71 7.32 -19.51
C ALA A 161 15.94 8.49 -20.18
N GLU A 162 15.96 9.74 -19.68
CA GLU A 162 16.81 10.37 -18.66
C GLU A 162 16.04 11.49 -17.91
N GLY A 163 16.33 11.70 -16.62
CA GLY A 163 15.72 12.73 -15.77
C GLY A 163 16.62 13.04 -14.58
N SER A 164 16.23 13.94 -13.66
CA SER A 164 17.10 14.42 -12.56
C SER A 164 17.49 13.39 -11.48
N ASP A 165 17.28 12.11 -11.73
CA ASP A 165 17.75 10.99 -10.93
C ASP A 165 19.13 10.55 -11.49
N PRO A 166 20.25 10.71 -10.78
CA PRO A 166 21.49 10.06 -11.19
C PRO A 166 21.35 8.52 -11.09
N ASP A 167 22.14 7.75 -11.84
CA ASP A 167 22.18 6.27 -11.78
C ASP A 167 20.97 5.52 -12.43
N VAL A 168 20.62 5.91 -13.66
CA VAL A 168 19.38 5.48 -14.35
C VAL A 168 19.47 4.19 -15.17
N ARG A 169 20.63 3.84 -15.74
CA ARG A 169 20.74 2.70 -16.67
C ARG A 169 20.68 1.36 -15.92
N GLU A 170 19.95 0.39 -16.47
CA GLU A 170 19.83 -1.02 -16.02
C GLU A 170 19.20 -1.26 -14.63
N ASN A 171 18.76 -0.21 -13.92
CA ASN A 171 18.20 -0.33 -12.57
C ASN A 171 16.65 -0.32 -12.56
N VAL A 172 16.03 -1.37 -12.00
CA VAL A 172 14.57 -1.47 -11.83
C VAL A 172 14.01 -0.32 -10.97
N ARG A 173 12.98 0.38 -11.48
CA ARG A 173 12.22 1.42 -10.77
C ARG A 173 10.80 0.96 -10.46
N SER A 174 10.27 1.37 -9.31
CA SER A 174 8.89 1.08 -8.89
C SER A 174 7.97 2.26 -9.16
N PHE A 175 7.02 2.08 -10.07
CA PHE A 175 5.92 3.01 -10.33
C PHE A 175 4.68 2.65 -9.51
N MET A 176 3.96 3.67 -9.03
CA MET A 176 2.91 3.52 -8.02
C MET A 176 1.75 4.46 -8.29
N GLY A 177 0.70 3.96 -8.94
CA GLY A 177 -0.55 4.70 -9.11
C GLY A 177 -1.64 4.25 -8.13
N HIS A 178 -2.71 5.04 -8.04
CA HIS A 178 -3.91 4.63 -7.30
C HIS A 178 -4.61 3.45 -8.00
N ALA A 179 -5.12 2.47 -7.24
CA ALA A 179 -5.65 1.23 -7.81
C ALA A 179 -6.83 1.44 -8.77
N ASN A 180 -7.67 2.45 -8.51
CA ASN A 180 -8.83 2.80 -9.35
C ASN A 180 -8.42 3.36 -10.72
N CYS A 181 -7.19 3.87 -10.86
CA CYS A 181 -6.68 4.44 -12.10
C CYS A 181 -6.01 3.39 -13.00
N ARG A 182 -6.01 2.10 -12.61
CA ARG A 182 -5.30 1.02 -13.31
C ARG A 182 -5.69 0.88 -14.78
N GLU A 183 -6.98 1.00 -15.08
CA GLU A 183 -7.47 0.94 -16.46
C GLU A 183 -7.07 2.18 -17.24
N SER A 184 -7.11 3.36 -16.61
CA SER A 184 -6.67 4.64 -17.20
C SER A 184 -5.18 4.69 -17.51
N PHE A 185 -4.34 3.98 -16.75
CA PHE A 185 -2.89 3.91 -17.02
C PHE A 185 -2.54 3.04 -18.24
N GLY A 186 -3.39 2.09 -18.64
CA GLY A 186 -3.23 1.34 -19.89
C GLY A 186 -1.93 0.54 -20.05
N PHE A 187 -1.23 0.20 -18.96
CA PHE A 187 0.03 -0.55 -19.03
C PHE A 187 -0.20 -2.01 -19.43
N GLU A 188 0.51 -2.43 -20.47
CA GLU A 188 0.63 -3.81 -20.92
C GLU A 188 2.07 -4.31 -20.64
N GLU A 189 2.20 -5.60 -20.32
CA GLU A 189 3.49 -6.21 -20.03
C GLU A 189 4.35 -6.33 -21.30
N GLY A 190 5.64 -6.02 -21.19
CA GLY A 190 6.58 -6.03 -22.31
C GLY A 190 6.50 -4.84 -23.28
N LYS A 191 5.63 -3.85 -23.02
CA LYS A 191 5.51 -2.62 -23.82
C LYS A 191 6.29 -1.44 -23.21
N SER A 192 6.78 -0.56 -24.08
CA SER A 192 7.53 0.66 -23.72
C SER A 192 6.61 1.88 -23.62
N TYR A 193 6.88 2.78 -22.68
CA TYR A 193 6.05 3.96 -22.43
C TYR A 193 6.92 5.18 -22.11
N LEU A 194 6.55 6.35 -22.66
CA LEU A 194 7.03 7.64 -22.19
C LEU A 194 6.26 7.99 -20.91
N ILE A 195 6.98 8.26 -19.81
CA ILE A 195 6.41 8.67 -18.53
C ILE A 195 7.07 9.99 -18.10
N MET A 196 6.27 11.05 -17.97
CA MET A 196 6.72 12.37 -17.52
C MET A 196 5.84 12.83 -16.35
N GLY A 197 6.43 13.44 -15.32
CA GLY A 197 5.69 13.85 -14.13
C GLY A 197 6.45 14.87 -13.29
N LEU A 198 5.89 15.26 -12.15
CA LEU A 198 6.51 16.27 -11.29
C LEU A 198 7.54 15.68 -10.34
N ARG A 199 8.58 16.47 -10.02
CA ARG A 199 9.58 16.13 -9.00
C ARG A 199 8.98 15.93 -7.60
N ALA A 200 7.81 16.52 -7.34
CA ALA A 200 7.06 16.32 -6.08
C ALA A 200 6.61 14.87 -5.88
N ASP A 201 6.35 14.15 -6.99
CA ASP A 201 5.86 12.77 -7.03
C ASP A 201 7.00 11.73 -6.96
N LEU A 202 8.22 12.16 -6.60
CA LEU A 202 9.42 11.34 -6.42
C LEU A 202 9.85 11.26 -4.94
N PRO A 203 9.03 10.71 -4.02
CA PRO A 203 9.49 10.49 -2.64
C PRO A 203 10.65 9.50 -2.60
N ARG A 204 11.73 9.90 -1.92
CA ARG A 204 12.83 9.01 -1.56
C ARG A 204 12.42 8.19 -0.33
N ILE A 205 12.37 6.87 -0.46
CA ILE A 205 11.99 5.93 0.61
C ILE A 205 13.05 4.84 0.66
N ALA A 206 13.73 4.71 1.81
CA ALA A 206 14.90 3.82 1.97
C ALA A 206 15.96 4.04 0.86
N ASP A 207 16.35 5.30 0.68
CA ASP A 207 17.30 5.82 -0.31
C ASP A 207 17.00 5.60 -1.80
N LYS A 208 15.96 4.84 -2.14
CA LYS A 208 15.45 4.67 -3.51
C LYS A 208 14.36 5.70 -3.83
N LEU A 209 14.37 6.25 -5.04
CA LEU A 209 13.21 6.98 -5.57
C LEU A 209 12.09 6.00 -5.90
N GLN A 210 10.86 6.38 -5.57
CA GLN A 210 9.64 5.70 -6.02
C GLN A 210 8.81 6.71 -6.80
N TYR A 211 8.26 6.29 -7.94
CA TYR A 211 7.56 7.19 -8.85
C TYR A 211 6.06 7.07 -8.59
N ILE A 212 5.43 8.12 -8.07
CA ILE A 212 3.97 8.16 -7.89
C ILE A 212 3.34 8.60 -9.22
N LEU A 213 2.39 7.81 -9.71
CA LEU A 213 1.60 8.15 -10.89
C LEU A 213 0.33 8.88 -10.42
N GLY A 214 0.31 10.20 -10.61
CA GLY A 214 -0.75 11.10 -10.20
C GLY A 214 -1.46 11.78 -11.37
N GLU A 215 -2.33 12.74 -11.06
CA GLU A 215 -3.09 13.53 -12.06
C GLU A 215 -2.18 14.28 -13.04
N GLN A 216 -1.00 14.72 -12.57
CA GLN A 216 -0.03 15.49 -13.36
C GLN A 216 1.06 14.59 -14.00
N THR A 217 0.84 13.28 -14.08
CA THR A 217 1.73 12.34 -14.76
C THR A 217 1.22 12.04 -16.17
N TRP A 218 1.99 12.44 -17.19
CA TRP A 218 1.77 12.05 -18.57
C TRP A 218 2.32 10.64 -18.80
N ILE A 219 1.47 9.74 -19.32
CA ILE A 219 1.84 8.38 -19.68
C ILE A 219 1.39 8.16 -21.12
N GLU A 220 2.32 7.78 -21.99
CA GLU A 220 2.01 7.56 -23.40
C GLU A 220 2.75 6.34 -23.93
N TYR A 221 2.05 5.46 -24.66
CA TYR A 221 2.66 4.30 -25.28
C TYR A 221 3.71 4.73 -26.30
N TRP A 222 4.92 4.18 -26.18
CA TRP A 222 6.04 4.41 -27.10
C TRP A 222 6.10 3.23 -28.08
N PRO A 223 5.68 3.40 -29.35
CA PRO A 223 5.64 2.30 -30.31
C PRO A 223 7.04 1.75 -30.61
N THR A 224 7.11 0.47 -30.96
CA THR A 224 8.33 -0.12 -31.52
C THR A 224 8.67 0.49 -32.89
N ARG A 225 9.90 0.27 -33.36
CA ARG A 225 10.37 0.75 -34.67
C ARG A 225 9.56 0.14 -35.82
N GLU A 226 9.08 -1.08 -35.61
CA GLU A 226 8.29 -1.88 -36.54
C GLU A 226 6.85 -1.32 -36.60
N GLU A 227 6.21 -1.09 -35.45
CA GLU A 227 4.88 -0.46 -35.37
C GLU A 227 4.90 0.96 -35.95
N GLY A 228 5.96 1.74 -35.71
CA GLY A 228 6.15 3.08 -36.25
C GLY A 228 6.22 3.17 -37.79
N GLN A 229 6.29 2.04 -38.50
CA GLN A 229 6.16 2.01 -39.96
C GLN A 229 4.69 2.05 -40.42
N THR A 230 3.75 1.66 -39.56
CA THR A 230 2.31 1.70 -39.83
C THR A 230 1.76 3.12 -39.74
N SER A 231 0.74 3.45 -40.55
CA SER A 231 0.08 4.76 -40.51
C SER A 231 -0.55 5.10 -39.16
N VAL A 232 -0.87 4.11 -38.33
CA VAL A 232 -1.49 4.29 -37.00
C VAL A 232 -0.49 4.82 -35.98
N TYR A 233 0.75 4.34 -36.00
CA TYR A 233 1.76 4.69 -35.00
C TYR A 233 2.88 5.60 -35.50
N ARG A 234 2.97 5.86 -36.81
CA ARG A 234 4.03 6.66 -37.46
C ARG A 234 4.25 8.02 -36.78
N ASP A 235 3.20 8.82 -36.66
CA ASP A 235 3.33 10.19 -36.16
C ASP A 235 3.71 10.21 -34.67
N LYS A 236 3.18 9.25 -33.89
CA LYS A 236 3.53 9.06 -32.47
C LYS A 236 4.98 8.63 -32.30
N TYR A 237 5.44 7.66 -33.10
CA TYR A 237 6.83 7.19 -33.09
C TYR A 237 7.80 8.31 -33.46
N ILE A 238 7.50 9.10 -34.50
CA ILE A 238 8.34 10.24 -34.91
C ILE A 238 8.33 11.33 -33.82
N GLY A 239 7.15 11.69 -33.30
CA GLY A 239 7.00 12.73 -32.29
C GLY A 239 7.74 12.42 -30.98
N ILE A 240 7.57 11.20 -30.43
CA ILE A 240 8.22 10.81 -29.18
C ILE A 240 9.73 10.70 -29.35
N ASN A 241 10.24 10.11 -30.45
CA ASN A 241 11.68 10.05 -30.68
C ASN A 241 12.31 11.45 -30.88
N GLY A 242 11.62 12.35 -31.60
CA GLY A 242 12.07 13.73 -31.77
C GLY A 242 12.09 14.51 -30.45
N LEU A 243 11.07 14.34 -29.60
CA LEU A 243 11.04 14.89 -28.26
C LEU A 243 12.20 14.35 -27.40
N ALA A 244 12.40 13.04 -27.38
CA ALA A 244 13.45 12.39 -26.59
C ALA A 244 14.86 12.85 -27.01
N GLN A 245 15.12 12.96 -28.32
CA GLN A 245 16.35 13.52 -28.84
C GLN A 245 16.53 14.98 -28.40
N THR A 246 15.49 15.81 -28.55
CA THR A 246 15.53 17.24 -28.16
C THR A 246 15.82 17.41 -26.65
N LEU A 247 15.17 16.62 -25.79
CA LEU A 247 15.39 16.66 -24.34
C LEU A 247 16.78 16.18 -23.95
N THR A 248 17.35 15.21 -24.69
CA THR A 248 18.71 14.68 -24.46
C THR A 248 19.79 15.68 -24.90
N GLU A 249 19.58 16.36 -26.03
CA GLU A 249 20.56 17.30 -26.62
C GLU A 249 20.52 18.70 -25.99
N PHE A 250 19.33 19.20 -25.63
CA PHE A 250 19.11 20.60 -25.23
C PHE A 250 18.48 20.77 -23.83
N GLY A 251 17.94 19.70 -23.24
CA GLY A 251 17.18 19.77 -21.99
C GLY A 251 15.86 20.55 -22.13
N CYS A 252 15.36 21.06 -21.01
CA CYS A 252 14.19 21.95 -21.01
C CYS A 252 14.62 23.41 -21.26
N PRO A 253 13.93 24.16 -22.13
CA PRO A 253 14.13 25.61 -22.24
C PRO A 253 13.77 26.30 -20.92
N SER A 254 14.58 27.30 -20.55
CA SER A 254 14.49 28.10 -19.32
C SER A 254 13.45 29.21 -19.38
#